data_AF-A0A9P8FYN6-F1
#
_entry.id   AF-A0A9P8FYN6-F1
#
_cell.length_a   1.000
_cell.length_b   1.000
_cell.length_c   1.000
_cell.angle_alpha   90.00
_cell.angle_beta   90.00
_cell.angle_gamma   90.00
#
_symmetry.space_group_name_H-M   'P 1'
#
loop_
_entity.id
_entity.type
_entity.pdbx_description
1 polymer ?
#
loop_
_entity_poly.entity_id
_entity_poly.type
_entity_poly.pdbx_seq_one_letter_code
_entity_poly.pdbx_strand_id
1 'polypeptide(L)'
;MPDAVPDVPQPTNLQRWLLLTSINILRRFRNRTGSVLMLTSDLCVKYGSRLDIVEAQTMLFIAKHTGIPVPKIYFAFTHEGCTYILMERFNGQSASKGWVHRSDASKQKILESLKKMVLDMRSLTPQSSAICSVSGGSLYDLRIPSMDLRFGPFKNVQEFHDHLRNDTQARSNACDEFLRLVSLHSQDWGSPTFTHGDLSSLNILVRGDSIVGIIDWETAGWYPPYWEYTTACQVNPQNAFWRDEIEKFLEEMPEALEMERFRQKYFGDLF
;
A
#
# COMPACT_ATOMS: atom_id res chain seq x y z
N MET A 1 -17.64 -10.38 18.03
CA MET A 1 -16.61 -11.25 17.40
C MET A 1 -15.91 -10.40 16.37
N PRO A 2 -14.57 -10.41 16.27
CA PRO A 2 -13.86 -9.58 15.31
C PRO A 2 -14.34 -9.92 13.90
N ASP A 3 -14.64 -8.89 13.12
CA ASP A 3 -15.18 -9.04 11.78
C ASP A 3 -14.17 -9.77 10.88
N ALA A 4 -14.55 -10.94 10.39
CA ALA A 4 -13.75 -11.70 9.44
C ALA A 4 -13.51 -10.86 8.16
N VAL A 5 -12.33 -11.03 7.57
CA VAL A 5 -12.02 -10.47 6.24
C VAL A 5 -13.09 -10.97 5.26
N PRO A 6 -13.75 -10.09 4.50
CA PRO A 6 -14.80 -10.52 3.59
C PRO A 6 -14.27 -11.48 2.52
N ASP A 7 -15.05 -12.50 2.20
CA ASP A 7 -14.73 -13.41 1.11
C ASP A 7 -14.71 -12.67 -0.22
N VAL A 8 -13.68 -12.95 -1.03
CA VAL A 8 -13.57 -12.36 -2.36
C VAL A 8 -14.56 -13.03 -3.29
N PRO A 9 -15.45 -12.28 -3.96
CA PRO A 9 -16.43 -12.86 -4.86
C PRO A 9 -15.76 -13.68 -5.96
N GLN A 10 -16.30 -14.86 -6.23
CA GLN A 10 -15.80 -15.76 -7.27
C GLN A 10 -16.64 -15.62 -8.56
N PRO A 11 -16.01 -15.64 -9.75
CA PRO A 11 -16.75 -15.58 -10.99
C PRO A 11 -17.38 -16.94 -11.34
N THR A 12 -18.48 -16.89 -12.09
CA THR A 12 -18.97 -18.05 -12.86
C THR A 12 -18.00 -18.41 -13.98
N ASN A 13 -18.08 -19.64 -14.51
CA ASN A 13 -17.28 -20.06 -15.66
C ASN A 13 -17.45 -19.14 -16.88
N LEU A 14 -18.67 -18.65 -17.11
CA LEU A 14 -18.95 -17.70 -18.19
C LEU A 14 -18.26 -16.36 -17.96
N GLN A 15 -18.35 -15.78 -16.75
CA GLN A 15 -17.66 -14.53 -16.40
C GLN A 15 -16.15 -14.65 -16.54
N ARG A 16 -15.58 -15.78 -16.09
CA ARG A 16 -14.15 -16.07 -16.23
C ARG A 16 -13.73 -16.11 -17.70
N TRP A 17 -14.47 -16.86 -18.53
CA TRP A 17 -14.18 -16.98 -19.95
C TRP A 17 -14.32 -15.64 -20.68
N LEU A 18 -15.37 -14.86 -20.38
CA LEU A 18 -15.58 -13.53 -20.95
C LEU A 18 -14.45 -12.57 -20.60
N LEU A 19 -13.99 -12.56 -19.34
CA LEU A 19 -12.91 -11.68 -18.93
C LEU A 19 -11.59 -12.03 -19.63
N LEU A 20 -11.20 -13.30 -19.63
CA LEU A 20 -9.96 -13.75 -20.28
C LEU A 20 -9.98 -13.45 -21.79
N THR A 21 -11.10 -13.68 -22.45
CA THR A 21 -11.30 -13.35 -23.87
C THR A 21 -11.22 -11.85 -24.10
N SER A 22 -11.87 -11.05 -23.24
CA SER A 22 -11.83 -9.59 -23.31
C SER A 22 -10.42 -9.05 -23.13
N ILE A 23 -9.64 -9.58 -22.19
CA ILE A 23 -8.22 -9.22 -22.00
C ILE A 23 -7.42 -9.53 -23.27
N ASN A 24 -7.57 -10.74 -23.83
CA ASN A 24 -6.84 -11.15 -25.03
C ASN A 24 -7.10 -10.26 -26.25
N ILE A 25 -8.33 -9.79 -26.41
CA ILE A 25 -8.73 -8.87 -27.49
C ILE A 25 -8.26 -7.45 -27.18
N LEU A 26 -8.60 -6.93 -26.00
CA LEU A 26 -8.47 -5.51 -25.66
C LEU A 26 -7.05 -5.10 -25.30
N ARG A 27 -6.19 -6.01 -24.83
CA ARG A 27 -4.80 -5.70 -24.45
C ARG A 27 -3.97 -5.06 -25.57
N ARG A 28 -4.38 -5.23 -26.83
CA ARG A 28 -3.72 -4.65 -28.01
C ARG A 28 -4.17 -3.22 -28.32
N PHE A 29 -5.34 -2.80 -27.84
CA PHE A 29 -6.01 -1.56 -28.27
C PHE A 29 -6.34 -0.61 -27.11
N ARG A 30 -6.34 -1.10 -25.88
CA ARG A 30 -6.68 -0.32 -24.69
C ARG A 30 -5.44 0.11 -23.93
N ASN A 31 -5.55 1.26 -23.27
CA ASN A 31 -4.52 1.78 -22.40
C ASN A 31 -4.24 0.79 -21.26
N ARG A 32 -2.95 0.64 -20.97
CA ARG A 32 -2.43 -0.17 -19.86
C ARG A 32 -1.58 0.72 -18.96
N THR A 33 -1.74 0.55 -17.65
CA THR A 33 -0.90 1.20 -16.64
C THR A 33 -0.40 0.10 -15.71
N GLY A 34 0.89 -0.24 -15.78
CA GLY A 34 1.45 -1.36 -15.01
C GLY A 34 0.75 -2.69 -15.29
N SER A 35 0.14 -3.28 -14.28
CA SER A 35 -0.64 -4.54 -14.33
C SER A 35 -2.15 -4.33 -14.61
N VAL A 36 -2.59 -3.08 -14.83
CA VAL A 36 -4.01 -2.72 -14.98
C VAL A 36 -4.37 -2.49 -16.44
N LEU A 37 -5.44 -3.15 -16.90
CA LEU A 37 -6.07 -2.94 -18.20
C LEU A 37 -7.45 -2.28 -18.04
N MET A 38 -7.66 -1.15 -18.72
CA MET A 38 -8.94 -0.44 -18.70
C MET A 38 -9.90 -1.07 -19.71
N LEU A 39 -10.98 -1.70 -19.22
CA LEU A 39 -11.94 -2.42 -20.06
C LEU A 39 -13.01 -1.47 -20.62
N THR A 40 -13.61 -0.67 -19.73
CA THR A 40 -14.66 0.32 -20.04
C THR A 40 -14.39 1.64 -19.30
N SER A 41 -15.35 2.58 -19.31
CA SER A 41 -15.32 3.78 -18.47
C SER A 41 -15.34 3.46 -16.98
N ASP A 42 -15.98 2.35 -16.59
CA ASP A 42 -16.32 2.05 -15.19
C ASP A 42 -15.73 0.73 -14.70
N LEU A 43 -15.03 -0.02 -15.57
CA LEU A 43 -14.41 -1.30 -15.24
C LEU A 43 -12.95 -1.36 -15.69
N CYS A 44 -12.11 -1.91 -14.83
CA CYS A 44 -10.74 -2.31 -15.14
C CYS A 44 -10.41 -3.66 -14.52
N VAL A 45 -9.36 -4.29 -15.04
CA VAL A 45 -8.83 -5.54 -14.48
C VAL A 45 -7.35 -5.37 -14.16
N LYS A 46 -6.96 -5.66 -12.92
CA LYS A 46 -5.56 -5.81 -12.51
C LYS A 46 -5.21 -7.29 -12.60
N TYR A 47 -4.10 -7.62 -13.26
CA TYR A 47 -3.66 -9.01 -13.36
C TYR A 47 -2.15 -9.17 -13.47
N GLY A 48 -1.63 -10.27 -12.92
CA GLY A 48 -0.20 -10.60 -12.98
C GLY A 48 0.16 -11.83 -12.17
N SER A 49 1.36 -12.37 -12.41
CA SER A 49 1.89 -13.54 -11.69
C SER A 49 2.36 -13.22 -10.27
N ARG A 50 2.67 -11.95 -9.98
CA ARG A 50 3.07 -11.48 -8.65
C ARG A 50 1.90 -10.94 -7.81
N LEU A 51 0.73 -10.81 -8.44
CA LEU A 51 -0.46 -10.22 -7.83
C LEU A 51 -1.10 -11.22 -6.86
N ASP A 52 -1.45 -10.75 -5.66
CA ASP A 52 -2.17 -11.56 -4.67
C ASP A 52 -3.67 -11.27 -4.68
N ILE A 53 -4.46 -12.28 -4.33
CA ILE A 53 -5.87 -12.07 -3.97
C ILE A 53 -6.02 -11.26 -2.68
N VAL A 54 -4.98 -11.19 -1.84
CA VAL A 54 -4.92 -10.34 -0.64
C VAL A 54 -5.20 -8.87 -0.95
N GLU A 55 -4.81 -8.36 -2.13
CA GLU A 55 -5.15 -6.97 -2.51
C GLU A 55 -6.68 -6.76 -2.60
N ALA A 56 -7.41 -7.72 -3.18
CA ALA A 56 -8.87 -7.67 -3.23
C ALA A 56 -9.49 -7.80 -1.83
N GLN A 57 -8.93 -8.66 -0.98
CA GLN A 57 -9.36 -8.79 0.42
C GLN A 57 -9.17 -7.48 1.19
N THR A 58 -8.05 -6.79 0.98
CA THR A 58 -7.78 -5.49 1.62
C THR A 58 -8.81 -4.45 1.20
N MET A 59 -9.10 -4.31 -0.09
CA MET A 59 -10.12 -3.36 -0.55
C MET A 59 -11.50 -3.67 0.03
N LEU A 60 -11.91 -4.95 0.09
CA LEU A 60 -13.16 -5.34 0.72
C LEU A 60 -13.20 -5.02 2.23
N PHE A 61 -12.09 -5.26 2.93
CA PHE A 61 -11.96 -4.94 4.35
C PHE A 61 -12.06 -3.42 4.59
N ILE A 62 -11.37 -2.60 3.81
CA ILE A 62 -11.41 -1.14 3.92
C ILE A 62 -12.81 -0.60 3.61
N ALA A 63 -13.46 -1.08 2.55
CA ALA A 63 -14.82 -0.68 2.19
C ALA A 63 -15.85 -1.04 3.27
N LYS A 64 -15.63 -2.15 4.00
CA LYS A 64 -16.53 -2.59 5.08
C LYS A 64 -16.36 -1.77 6.36
N HIS A 65 -15.14 -1.37 6.71
CA HIS A 65 -14.82 -0.81 8.03
C HIS A 65 -14.53 0.69 8.03
N THR A 66 -14.41 1.33 6.86
CA THR A 66 -14.08 2.76 6.75
C THR A 66 -14.96 3.47 5.72
N GLY A 67 -14.92 4.80 5.72
CA GLY A 67 -15.51 5.62 4.65
C GLY A 67 -14.56 5.87 3.47
N ILE A 68 -13.40 5.22 3.43
CA ILE A 68 -12.38 5.46 2.40
C ILE A 68 -12.89 4.91 1.06
N PRO A 69 -12.94 5.74 0.00
CA PRO A 69 -13.36 5.27 -1.30
C PRO A 69 -12.27 4.36 -1.89
N VAL A 70 -12.58 3.08 -2.05
CA VAL A 70 -11.71 2.08 -2.70
C VAL A 70 -12.46 1.43 -3.86
N PRO A 71 -11.76 0.90 -4.88
CA PRO A 71 -12.41 0.25 -6.00
C PRO A 71 -13.33 -0.88 -5.55
N LYS A 72 -14.59 -0.87 -5.99
CA LYS A 72 -15.49 -2.00 -5.75
C LYS A 72 -14.95 -3.26 -6.47
N ILE A 73 -14.75 -4.32 -5.71
CA ILE A 73 -14.38 -5.64 -6.25
C ILE A 73 -15.63 -6.33 -6.81
N TYR A 74 -15.58 -6.74 -8.08
CA TYR A 74 -16.63 -7.56 -8.69
C TYR A 74 -16.36 -9.04 -8.51
N PHE A 75 -15.12 -9.48 -8.76
CA PHE A 75 -14.62 -10.81 -8.45
C PHE A 75 -13.10 -10.90 -8.66
N ALA A 76 -12.47 -11.91 -8.06
CA ALA A 76 -11.08 -12.26 -8.34
C ALA A 76 -10.88 -13.78 -8.46
N PHE A 77 -9.90 -14.21 -9.24
CA PHE A 77 -9.54 -15.61 -9.42
C PHE A 77 -8.11 -15.78 -9.92
N THR A 78 -7.56 -16.99 -9.76
CA THR A 78 -6.26 -17.37 -10.33
C THR A 78 -6.45 -18.28 -11.54
N HIS A 79 -5.71 -18.00 -12.61
CA HIS A 79 -5.67 -18.80 -13.84
C HIS A 79 -4.22 -18.86 -14.35
N GLU A 80 -3.71 -20.07 -14.58
CA GLU A 80 -2.36 -20.30 -15.11
C GLU A 80 -1.26 -19.53 -14.35
N GLY A 81 -1.33 -19.52 -13.01
CA GLY A 81 -0.37 -18.83 -12.15
C GLY A 81 -0.48 -17.30 -12.14
N CYS A 82 -1.50 -16.72 -12.80
CA CYS A 82 -1.80 -15.30 -12.74
C CYS A 82 -3.08 -15.05 -11.93
N THR A 83 -3.06 -14.07 -11.04
CA THR A 83 -4.25 -13.58 -10.35
C THR A 83 -4.88 -12.47 -11.18
N TYR A 84 -6.22 -12.46 -11.24
CA TYR A 84 -7.03 -11.48 -11.94
C TYR A 84 -8.02 -10.88 -10.96
N ILE A 85 -8.05 -9.56 -10.85
CA ILE A 85 -9.00 -8.81 -10.01
C ILE A 85 -9.80 -7.90 -10.94
N LEU A 86 -11.08 -8.20 -11.13
CA LEU A 86 -12.00 -7.31 -11.83
C LEU A 86 -12.61 -6.34 -10.82
N MET A 87 -12.43 -5.05 -11.08
CA MET A 87 -12.84 -4.00 -10.14
C MET A 87 -13.37 -2.76 -10.86
N GLU A 88 -14.01 -1.90 -10.08
CA GLU A 88 -14.47 -0.60 -10.51
C GLU A 88 -13.30 0.27 -10.96
N ARG A 89 -13.52 0.99 -12.06
CA ARG A 89 -12.64 2.05 -12.52
C ARG A 89 -13.24 3.38 -12.10
N PHE A 90 -12.54 4.10 -11.22
CA PHE A 90 -12.95 5.45 -10.88
C PHE A 90 -12.82 6.40 -12.07
N ASN A 91 -13.86 7.22 -12.26
CA ASN A 91 -13.78 8.39 -13.12
C ASN A 91 -13.13 9.56 -12.35
N GLY A 92 -11.81 9.55 -12.30
CA GLY A 92 -10.96 10.55 -11.67
C GLY A 92 -9.56 10.52 -12.29
N GLN A 93 -8.72 11.47 -11.90
CA GLN A 93 -7.31 11.48 -12.29
C GLN A 93 -6.43 11.44 -11.04
N SER A 94 -5.23 10.87 -11.18
CA SER A 94 -4.19 10.96 -10.15
C SER A 94 -4.02 12.40 -9.65
N ALA A 95 -3.92 12.58 -8.33
CA ALA A 95 -3.65 13.86 -7.69
C ALA A 95 -2.32 14.43 -8.18
N SER A 96 -1.36 13.58 -8.58
CA SER A 96 -0.11 14.04 -9.17
C SER A 96 -0.31 14.88 -10.43
N LYS A 97 -1.36 14.60 -11.21
CA LYS A 97 -1.61 15.25 -12.48
C LYS A 97 -2.09 16.68 -12.27
N GLY A 98 -1.19 17.62 -12.55
CA GLY A 98 -1.45 19.05 -12.45
C GLY A 98 -1.43 19.58 -11.01
N TRP A 99 -0.90 18.82 -10.03
CA TRP A 99 -0.82 19.25 -8.62
C TRP A 99 -0.19 20.63 -8.46
N VAL A 100 0.96 20.84 -9.12
CA VAL A 100 1.73 22.09 -9.07
C VAL A 100 0.97 23.31 -9.60
N HIS A 101 -0.06 23.10 -10.44
CA HIS A 101 -0.88 24.17 -11.01
C HIS A 101 -2.18 24.42 -10.23
N ARG A 102 -2.46 23.65 -9.18
CA ARG A 102 -3.62 23.87 -8.32
C ARG A 102 -3.38 25.06 -7.39
N SER A 103 -4.45 25.77 -7.06
CA SER A 103 -4.40 26.79 -6.01
C SER A 103 -4.15 26.17 -4.63
N ASP A 104 -3.59 26.94 -3.71
CA ASP A 104 -3.31 26.46 -2.36
C ASP A 104 -4.59 26.05 -1.62
N ALA A 105 -5.69 26.78 -1.79
CA ALA A 105 -7.00 26.41 -1.25
C ALA A 105 -7.48 25.05 -1.76
N SER A 106 -7.23 24.74 -3.04
CA SER A 106 -7.57 23.46 -3.65
C SER A 106 -6.72 22.32 -3.11
N LYS A 107 -5.39 22.53 -2.98
CA LYS A 107 -4.49 21.55 -2.36
C LYS A 107 -4.87 21.28 -0.91
N GLN A 108 -5.11 22.34 -0.13
CA GLN A 108 -5.50 22.25 1.27
C GLN A 108 -6.77 21.40 1.45
N LYS A 109 -7.81 21.63 0.64
CA LYS A 109 -9.05 20.85 0.70
C LYS A 109 -8.83 19.36 0.45
N ILE A 110 -7.98 19.01 -0.52
CA ILE A 110 -7.63 17.61 -0.79
C ILE A 110 -6.86 17.02 0.38
N LEU A 111 -5.85 17.71 0.90
CA LEU A 111 -4.99 17.23 1.98
C LEU A 111 -5.76 17.08 3.30
N GLU A 112 -6.69 17.98 3.61
CA GLU A 112 -7.58 17.85 4.77
C GLU A 112 -8.50 16.64 4.66
N SER A 113 -9.02 16.37 3.45
CA SER A 113 -9.81 15.16 3.19
C SER A 113 -8.96 13.90 3.33
N LEU A 114 -7.73 13.92 2.80
CA LEU A 114 -6.78 12.81 2.90
C LEU A 114 -6.40 12.53 4.36
N LYS A 115 -6.14 13.57 5.15
CA LYS A 115 -5.83 13.45 6.58
C LYS A 115 -6.95 12.73 7.33
N LYS A 116 -8.22 13.07 7.06
CA LYS A 116 -9.37 12.37 7.65
C LYS A 116 -9.40 10.89 7.26
N MET A 117 -9.17 10.58 5.98
CA MET A 117 -9.11 9.19 5.51
C MET A 117 -7.96 8.40 6.15
N VAL A 118 -6.79 9.03 6.37
CA VAL A 118 -5.68 8.40 7.09
C VAL A 118 -6.06 8.15 8.55
N LEU A 119 -6.71 9.09 9.23
CA LEU A 119 -7.18 8.89 10.60
C LEU A 119 -8.21 7.77 10.70
N ASP A 120 -9.15 7.70 9.75
CA ASP A 120 -10.12 6.60 9.65
C ASP A 120 -9.41 5.25 9.47
N MET A 121 -8.41 5.18 8.59
CA MET A 121 -7.58 3.98 8.40
C MET A 121 -6.83 3.59 9.68
N ARG A 122 -6.24 4.57 10.39
CA ARG A 122 -5.50 4.34 11.65
C ARG A 122 -6.40 3.93 12.81
N SER A 123 -7.69 4.23 12.74
CA SER A 123 -8.67 3.81 13.75
C SER A 123 -9.00 2.31 13.69
N LEU A 124 -8.63 1.63 12.60
CA LEU A 124 -8.79 0.19 12.46
C LEU A 124 -7.98 -0.54 13.53
N THR A 125 -8.66 -1.39 14.31
CA THR A 125 -8.04 -2.08 15.45
C THR A 125 -7.34 -3.37 14.98
N PRO A 126 -6.05 -3.56 15.30
CA PRO A 126 -5.36 -4.79 14.98
C PRO A 126 -5.94 -5.96 15.78
N GLN A 127 -5.98 -7.15 15.18
CA GLN A 127 -6.45 -8.36 15.88
C GLN A 127 -5.40 -8.98 16.80
N SER A 128 -4.13 -8.62 16.61
CA SER A 128 -2.99 -9.12 17.38
C SER A 128 -1.81 -8.16 17.29
N SER A 129 -0.71 -8.46 17.95
CA SER A 129 0.56 -7.74 17.78
C SER A 129 1.27 -8.03 16.45
N ALA A 130 0.75 -8.93 15.62
CA ALA A 130 1.45 -9.42 14.43
C ALA A 130 1.61 -8.35 13.35
N ILE A 131 2.74 -8.43 12.62
CA ILE A 131 3.00 -7.68 11.40
C ILE A 131 2.67 -8.60 10.23
N CYS A 132 1.54 -8.34 9.57
CA CYS A 132 0.93 -9.25 8.61
C CYS A 132 -0.05 -8.55 7.67
N SER A 133 -0.45 -9.24 6.60
CA SER A 133 -1.52 -8.76 5.73
C SER A 133 -2.87 -8.69 6.46
N VAL A 134 -3.88 -8.11 5.81
CA VAL A 134 -5.24 -8.07 6.36
C VAL A 134 -5.80 -9.46 6.71
N SER A 135 -5.37 -10.50 5.98
CA SER A 135 -5.76 -11.89 6.19
C SER A 135 -4.84 -12.67 7.14
N GLY A 136 -3.89 -11.99 7.79
CA GLY A 136 -2.93 -12.60 8.72
C GLY A 136 -1.75 -13.30 8.05
N GLY A 137 -1.58 -13.13 6.74
CA GLY A 137 -0.54 -13.76 5.93
C GLY A 137 0.69 -12.89 5.69
N SER A 138 1.50 -13.30 4.71
CA SER A 138 2.68 -12.57 4.25
C SER A 138 2.31 -11.22 3.65
N LEU A 139 3.21 -10.25 3.79
CA LEU A 139 3.16 -8.92 3.19
C LEU A 139 3.94 -8.90 1.86
N TYR A 140 3.75 -7.83 1.10
CA TYR A 140 4.46 -7.57 -0.15
C TYR A 140 4.95 -6.11 -0.16
N ASP A 141 6.21 -5.90 -0.49
CA ASP A 141 6.83 -4.58 -0.59
C ASP A 141 8.15 -4.70 -1.35
N LEU A 142 8.27 -3.99 -2.46
CA LEU A 142 9.48 -4.03 -3.30
C LEU A 142 10.71 -3.46 -2.59
N ARG A 143 10.53 -2.70 -1.49
CA ARG A 143 11.63 -2.07 -0.74
C ARG A 143 12.23 -2.98 0.32
N ILE A 144 11.63 -4.15 0.54
CA ILE A 144 12.12 -5.18 1.45
C ILE A 144 12.61 -6.35 0.59
N PRO A 145 13.93 -6.49 0.39
CA PRO A 145 14.50 -7.54 -0.43
C PRO A 145 14.14 -8.92 0.14
N SER A 146 13.51 -9.76 -0.67
CA SER A 146 13.18 -11.15 -0.33
C SER A 146 13.08 -11.97 -1.60
N MET A 147 13.36 -13.28 -1.53
CA MET A 147 13.43 -14.15 -2.72
C MET A 147 12.16 -14.09 -3.58
N ASP A 148 10.99 -14.05 -2.95
CA ASP A 148 9.69 -14.01 -3.61
C ASP A 148 8.98 -12.64 -3.48
N LEU A 149 9.71 -11.60 -3.05
CA LEU A 149 9.18 -10.25 -2.74
C LEU A 149 8.07 -10.25 -1.66
N ARG A 150 8.01 -11.32 -0.88
CA ARG A 150 7.08 -11.51 0.23
C ARG A 150 7.83 -11.81 1.52
N PHE A 151 7.28 -11.30 2.61
CA PHE A 151 7.90 -11.39 3.92
C PHE A 151 6.83 -11.51 5.02
N GLY A 152 7.22 -12.05 6.16
CA GLY A 152 6.31 -12.34 7.27
C GLY A 152 5.35 -13.50 6.98
N PRO A 153 4.26 -13.65 7.77
CA PRO A 153 3.91 -12.78 8.90
C PRO A 153 4.92 -12.87 10.05
N PHE A 154 5.00 -11.82 10.86
CA PHE A 154 5.82 -11.77 12.08
C PHE A 154 4.93 -11.67 13.31
N LYS A 155 5.36 -12.24 14.43
CA LYS A 155 4.54 -12.23 15.67
C LYS A 155 4.39 -10.85 16.28
N ASN A 156 5.36 -9.97 16.06
CA ASN A 156 5.42 -8.62 16.60
C ASN A 156 6.36 -7.72 15.79
N VAL A 157 6.39 -6.44 16.18
CA VAL A 157 7.28 -5.42 15.60
C VAL A 157 8.76 -5.80 15.70
N GLN A 158 9.18 -6.46 16.79
CA GLN A 158 10.59 -6.83 16.99
C GLN A 158 11.06 -7.88 15.97
N GLU A 159 10.28 -8.94 15.74
CA GLU A 159 10.60 -9.95 14.72
C GLU A 159 10.66 -9.33 13.31
N PHE A 160 9.79 -8.36 13.02
CA PHE A 160 9.86 -7.59 11.78
C PHE A 160 11.15 -6.77 11.69
N HIS A 161 11.53 -6.06 12.75
CA HIS A 161 12.78 -5.29 12.82
C HIS A 161 14.06 -6.13 12.72
N ASP A 162 14.03 -7.36 13.24
CA ASP A 162 15.12 -8.32 13.09
C ASP A 162 15.25 -8.75 11.63
N HIS A 163 14.11 -9.07 10.99
CA HIS A 163 14.06 -9.38 9.57
C HIS A 163 14.57 -8.22 8.69
N LEU A 164 14.17 -6.98 8.97
CA LEU A 164 14.64 -5.79 8.26
C LEU A 164 16.17 -5.58 8.31
N ARG A 165 16.86 -6.25 9.25
CA ARG A 165 18.32 -6.23 9.41
C ARG A 165 18.97 -7.55 8.97
N ASN A 166 18.26 -8.42 8.25
CA ASN A 166 18.71 -9.78 7.91
C ASN A 166 19.22 -10.53 9.16
N ASP A 167 18.51 -10.39 10.28
CA ASP A 167 18.86 -10.96 11.59
C ASP A 167 20.23 -10.52 12.15
N THR A 168 20.80 -9.44 11.61
CA THR A 168 22.11 -8.91 12.02
C THR A 168 22.00 -8.16 13.34
N GLN A 169 22.75 -8.62 14.34
CA GLN A 169 22.82 -8.03 15.67
C GLN A 169 23.98 -7.04 15.82
N ALA A 170 23.89 -6.14 16.81
CA ALA A 170 24.98 -5.24 17.17
C ALA A 170 26.26 -6.01 17.53
N ARG A 171 27.40 -5.54 17.01
CA ARG A 171 28.74 -6.03 17.33
C ARG A 171 29.56 -4.90 17.96
N SER A 172 30.53 -5.24 18.80
CA SER A 172 31.36 -4.26 19.51
C SER A 172 32.17 -3.33 18.61
N ASN A 173 32.40 -3.70 17.34
CA ASN A 173 33.11 -2.92 16.34
C ASN A 173 32.20 -2.29 15.28
N ALA A 174 30.89 -2.31 15.47
CA ALA A 174 29.97 -1.67 14.54
C ALA A 174 30.10 -0.14 14.61
N CYS A 175 29.84 0.53 13.48
CA CYS A 175 29.80 1.98 13.42
C CYS A 175 28.56 2.55 14.16
N ASP A 176 28.65 3.81 14.58
CA ASP A 176 27.64 4.49 15.40
C ASP A 176 26.24 4.49 14.75
N GLU A 177 26.17 4.66 13.42
CA GLU A 177 24.91 4.64 12.68
C GLU A 177 24.20 3.28 12.77
N PHE A 178 24.95 2.16 12.70
CA PHE A 178 24.37 0.84 12.85
C PHE A 178 23.93 0.58 14.30
N LEU A 179 24.70 1.03 15.29
CA LEU A 179 24.30 0.95 16.69
C LEU A 179 23.04 1.78 16.96
N ARG A 180 22.91 2.95 16.33
CA ARG A 180 21.71 3.80 16.39
C ARG A 180 20.50 3.12 15.75
N LEU A 181 20.64 2.52 14.58
CA LEU A 181 19.61 1.68 13.95
C LEU A 181 19.18 0.55 14.89
N VAL A 182 20.14 -0.15 15.51
CA VAL A 182 19.82 -1.26 16.41
C VAL A 182 19.06 -0.79 17.64
N SER A 183 19.47 0.34 18.23
CA SER A 183 18.80 0.99 19.35
C SER A 183 17.36 1.38 19.01
N LEU A 184 17.13 2.05 17.87
CA LEU A 184 15.79 2.47 17.43
C LEU A 184 14.86 1.27 17.16
N HIS A 185 15.37 0.21 16.53
CA HIS A 185 14.62 -1.04 16.32
C HIS A 185 14.27 -1.78 17.62
N SER A 186 14.99 -1.53 18.72
CA SER A 186 14.76 -2.18 20.01
C SER A 186 13.78 -1.41 20.90
N GLN A 187 13.32 -0.23 20.47
CA GLN A 187 12.32 0.55 21.18
C GLN A 187 10.93 -0.07 21.04
N ASP A 188 10.05 0.25 21.98
CA ASP A 188 8.63 -0.07 21.87
C ASP A 188 7.96 0.94 20.93
N TRP A 189 7.55 0.47 19.76
CA TRP A 189 6.80 1.25 18.77
C TRP A 189 5.27 1.10 18.92
N GLY A 190 4.81 0.41 19.97
CA GLY A 190 3.39 0.19 20.23
C GLY A 190 2.75 -0.87 19.34
N SER A 191 1.42 -0.87 19.33
CA SER A 191 0.64 -1.86 18.58
C SER A 191 0.67 -1.57 17.07
N PRO A 192 0.63 -2.61 16.21
CA PRO A 192 0.54 -2.42 14.77
C PRO A 192 -0.70 -1.60 14.37
N THR A 193 -0.56 -0.80 13.32
CA THR A 193 -1.67 -0.02 12.76
C THR A 193 -1.82 -0.33 11.27
N PHE A 194 -3.06 -0.22 10.77
CA PHE A 194 -3.31 -0.48 9.37
C PHE A 194 -2.65 0.59 8.51
N THR A 195 -1.89 0.15 7.52
CA THR A 195 -1.02 0.98 6.69
C THR A 195 -1.26 0.64 5.22
N HIS A 196 -1.33 1.67 4.38
CA HIS A 196 -1.43 1.52 2.93
C HIS A 196 -0.08 1.06 2.36
N GLY A 197 1.02 1.70 2.80
CA GLY A 197 2.40 1.30 2.45
C GLY A 197 2.94 1.97 1.18
N ASP A 198 2.06 2.39 0.27
CA ASP A 198 2.38 3.21 -0.91
C ASP A 198 1.42 4.41 -1.09
N LEU A 199 1.14 5.17 -0.01
CA LEU A 199 0.22 6.31 -0.09
C LEU A 199 0.89 7.54 -0.72
N SER A 200 0.94 7.55 -2.05
CA SER A 200 1.50 8.65 -2.84
C SER A 200 0.46 9.40 -3.67
N SER A 201 0.83 10.56 -4.22
CA SER A 201 -0.05 11.33 -5.13
C SER A 201 -0.47 10.56 -6.39
N LEU A 202 0.23 9.49 -6.76
CA LEU A 202 -0.14 8.59 -7.87
C LEU A 202 -1.35 7.72 -7.56
N ASN A 203 -1.53 7.40 -6.28
CA ASN A 203 -2.53 6.44 -5.79
C ASN A 203 -3.76 7.13 -5.21
N ILE A 204 -3.79 8.47 -5.23
CA ILE A 204 -4.93 9.29 -4.81
C ILE A 204 -5.63 9.81 -6.06
N LEU A 205 -6.87 9.38 -6.29
CA LEU A 205 -7.68 9.81 -7.42
C LEU A 205 -8.60 10.96 -7.01
N VAL A 206 -8.59 12.04 -7.80
CA VAL A 206 -9.38 13.25 -7.56
C VAL A 206 -10.30 13.57 -8.74
N ARG A 207 -11.46 14.16 -8.42
CA ARG A 207 -12.36 14.83 -9.36
C ARG A 207 -12.66 16.22 -8.81
N GLY A 208 -12.15 17.25 -9.48
CA GLY A 208 -12.10 18.59 -8.87
C GLY A 208 -11.23 18.55 -7.61
N ASP A 209 -11.76 19.03 -6.49
CA ASP A 209 -11.10 19.03 -5.16
C ASP A 209 -11.52 17.84 -4.28
N SER A 210 -12.30 16.90 -4.81
CA SER A 210 -12.79 15.75 -4.05
C SER A 210 -11.96 14.52 -4.37
N ILE A 211 -11.50 13.83 -3.32
CA ILE A 211 -10.92 12.49 -3.45
C ILE A 211 -12.07 11.53 -3.78
N VAL A 212 -11.96 10.84 -4.90
CA VAL A 212 -12.94 9.87 -5.37
C VAL A 212 -12.46 8.42 -5.22
N GLY A 213 -11.17 8.21 -4.94
CA GLY A 213 -10.62 6.87 -4.74
C GLY A 213 -9.19 6.88 -4.22
N ILE A 214 -8.85 5.92 -3.36
CA ILE A 214 -7.48 5.51 -3.04
C ILE A 214 -7.29 4.12 -3.63
N ILE A 215 -6.22 3.93 -4.40
CA ILE A 215 -5.94 2.70 -5.17
C ILE A 215 -4.57 2.12 -4.81
N ASP A 216 -4.28 0.93 -5.32
CA ASP A 216 -3.00 0.22 -5.18
C ASP A 216 -2.69 -0.24 -3.74
N TRP A 217 -3.61 -1.04 -3.19
CA TRP A 217 -3.56 -1.56 -1.83
C TRP A 217 -2.72 -2.84 -1.69
N GLU A 218 -1.84 -3.14 -2.64
CA GLU A 218 -1.08 -4.41 -2.65
C GLU A 218 -0.01 -4.49 -1.56
N THR A 219 0.49 -3.34 -1.08
CA THR A 219 1.48 -3.24 0.01
C THR A 219 0.85 -3.16 1.40
N ALA A 220 -0.48 -3.10 1.46
CA ALA A 220 -1.19 -2.74 2.67
C ALA A 220 -1.27 -3.90 3.69
N GLY A 221 -1.31 -3.54 4.96
CA GLY A 221 -1.37 -4.49 6.06
C GLY A 221 -1.19 -3.85 7.43
N TRP A 222 -0.94 -4.69 8.42
CA TRP A 222 -0.61 -4.28 9.79
C TRP A 222 0.89 -4.11 9.93
N TYR A 223 1.32 -2.87 10.20
CA TYR A 223 2.73 -2.48 10.29
C TYR A 223 2.98 -1.66 11.56
N PRO A 224 4.25 -1.44 11.97
CA PRO A 224 4.56 -0.48 13.02
C PRO A 224 3.94 0.91 12.70
N PRO A 225 3.51 1.70 13.70
CA PRO A 225 2.84 2.99 13.48
C PRO A 225 3.58 3.97 12.58
N TYR A 226 4.91 3.94 12.60
CA TYR A 226 5.74 4.83 11.81
C TYR A 226 5.78 4.51 10.32
N TRP A 227 5.36 3.29 9.93
CA TRP A 227 5.67 2.75 8.61
C TRP A 227 5.19 3.70 7.52
N GLU A 228 3.91 4.06 7.50
CA GLU A 228 3.33 4.95 6.47
C GLU A 228 4.04 6.30 6.30
N TYR A 229 4.47 6.92 7.40
CA TYR A 229 5.24 8.17 7.30
C TYR A 229 6.56 7.91 6.58
N THR A 230 7.31 6.90 7.02
CA THR A 230 8.60 6.55 6.41
C THR A 230 8.47 6.06 4.96
N THR A 231 7.37 5.40 4.61
CA THR A 231 7.09 4.97 3.23
C THR A 231 6.69 6.15 2.35
N ALA A 232 5.80 7.03 2.82
CA ALA A 232 5.37 8.21 2.08
C ALA A 232 6.54 9.16 1.79
N CYS A 233 7.51 9.29 2.71
CA CYS A 233 8.71 10.12 2.54
C CYS A 233 9.64 9.65 1.40
N GLN A 234 9.51 8.40 0.94
CA GLN A 234 10.26 7.83 -0.19
C GLN A 234 9.59 8.17 -1.52
N VAL A 235 9.38 9.48 -1.71
CA VAL A 235 8.66 10.02 -2.87
C VAL A 235 9.37 9.64 -4.17
N ASN A 236 8.58 9.15 -5.15
CA ASN A 236 9.05 8.93 -6.50
C ASN A 236 9.73 10.21 -7.04
N PRO A 237 10.96 10.14 -7.59
CA PRO A 237 11.67 11.31 -8.10
C PRO A 237 10.86 12.16 -9.10
N GLN A 238 9.95 11.54 -9.86
CA GLN A 238 9.07 12.21 -10.81
C GLN A 238 7.94 13.02 -10.14
N ASN A 239 7.69 12.82 -8.85
CA ASN A 239 6.69 13.51 -8.03
C ASN A 239 7.29 14.17 -6.79
N ALA A 240 8.55 14.61 -6.85
CA ALA A 240 9.28 15.15 -5.69
C ALA A 240 8.53 16.25 -4.92
N PHE A 241 7.65 17.02 -5.59
CA PHE A 241 6.78 18.02 -4.95
C PHE A 241 5.91 17.44 -3.82
N TRP A 242 5.61 16.14 -3.85
CA TRP A 242 4.75 15.51 -2.86
C TRP A 242 5.40 15.46 -1.48
N ARG A 243 6.74 15.51 -1.41
CA ARG A 243 7.48 15.49 -0.14
C ARG A 243 7.04 16.62 0.78
N ASP A 244 6.82 17.81 0.23
CA ASP A 244 6.43 19.01 0.98
C ASP A 244 4.97 18.96 1.47
N GLU A 245 4.21 17.94 1.05
CA GLU A 245 2.80 17.77 1.40
C GLU A 245 2.58 16.70 2.48
N ILE A 246 3.54 15.79 2.71
CA ILE A 246 3.38 14.60 3.58
C ILE A 246 2.96 14.98 5.00
N GLU A 247 3.67 15.92 5.61
CA GLU A 247 3.44 16.37 6.98
C GLU A 247 2.10 17.10 7.15
N LYS A 248 1.42 17.46 6.06
CA LYS A 248 0.09 18.08 6.11
C LYS A 248 -1.00 17.05 6.36
N PHE A 249 -0.76 15.77 6.06
CA PHE A 249 -1.75 14.69 6.23
C PHE A 249 -1.26 13.49 7.07
N LEU A 250 0.04 13.38 7.34
CA LEU A 250 0.65 12.40 8.25
C LEU A 250 1.35 13.10 9.41
N GLU A 251 1.43 12.41 10.54
CA GLU A 251 2.22 12.86 11.70
C GLU A 251 3.71 12.74 11.40
N GLU A 252 4.49 13.76 11.76
CA GLU A 252 5.93 13.78 11.54
C GLU A 252 6.63 12.84 12.52
N MET A 253 7.51 11.98 12.01
CA MET A 253 8.28 11.03 12.82
C MET A 253 9.75 11.03 12.40
N PRO A 254 10.52 12.08 12.73
CA PRO A 254 11.87 12.27 12.21
C PRO A 254 12.85 11.17 12.65
N GLU A 255 12.71 10.65 13.88
CA GLU A 255 13.53 9.54 14.36
C GLU A 255 13.26 8.24 13.58
N ALA A 256 12.01 7.97 13.24
CA ALA A 256 11.66 6.82 12.40
C ALA A 256 12.16 6.98 10.97
N LEU A 257 12.16 8.20 10.43
CA LEU A 257 12.69 8.48 9.10
C LEU A 257 14.22 8.36 9.06
N GLU A 258 14.92 8.79 10.11
CA GLU A 258 16.36 8.55 10.28
C GLU A 258 16.66 7.04 10.34
N MET A 259 15.91 6.31 11.17
CA MET A 259 16.00 4.85 11.28
C MET A 259 15.83 4.16 9.91
N GLU A 260 14.81 4.55 9.15
CA GLU A 260 14.57 4.00 7.81
C GLU A 260 15.72 4.31 6.84
N ARG A 261 16.31 5.51 6.92
CA ARG A 261 17.49 5.87 6.10
C ARG A 261 18.69 4.99 6.44
N PHE A 262 18.96 4.74 7.72
CA PHE A 262 20.02 3.82 8.11
C PHE A 262 19.71 2.39 7.63
N ARG A 263 18.47 1.91 7.83
CA ARG A 263 18.05 0.60 7.35
C ARG A 263 18.32 0.46 5.85
N GLN A 264 17.93 1.44 5.03
CA GLN A 264 18.16 1.41 3.59
C GLN A 264 19.64 1.47 3.21
N LYS A 265 20.44 2.27 3.91
CA LYS A 265 21.89 2.37 3.67
C LYS A 265 22.60 1.02 3.88
N TYR A 266 22.19 0.24 4.89
CA TYR A 266 22.85 -1.02 5.26
C TYR A 266 22.18 -2.28 4.67
N PHE A 267 20.87 -2.25 4.47
CA PHE A 267 20.03 -3.41 4.13
C PHE A 267 19.04 -3.13 2.99
N GLY A 268 19.03 -1.94 2.41
CA GLY A 268 18.27 -1.66 1.20
C GLY A 268 18.98 -2.20 -0.03
N ASP A 269 18.20 -2.59 -1.04
CA ASP A 269 18.75 -2.80 -2.37
C ASP A 269 19.10 -1.44 -2.99
N LEU A 270 20.31 -1.32 -3.54
CA LEU A 270 20.67 -0.24 -4.45
C LEU A 270 19.81 -0.39 -5.72
N PHE A 271 18.63 0.22 -5.75
CA PHE A 271 17.86 0.38 -6.99
C PHE A 271 18.40 1.53 -7.83
#